data_AF-A0A937Z224-F1
#
_entry.id   AF-A0A937Z224-F1
#
_cell.length_a   1.000
_cell.length_b   1.000
_cell.length_c   1.000
_cell.angle_alpha   90.00
_cell.angle_beta   90.00
_cell.angle_gamma   90.00
#
_symmetry.space_group_name_H-M   'P 1'
#
loop_
_entity.id
_entity.type
_entity.pdbx_description
1 polymer ?
#
loop_
_entity_poly.entity_id
_entity_poly.type
_entity_poly.pdbx_seq_one_letter_code
_entity_poly.pdbx_strand_id
1 'polypeptide(L)' 'MRRYRVRAYADTSVFGGAFDEEFMEASAAFFRQVREGRVELVTSLVVRGELEDAPPR' A
#
# COMPACT_ATOMS: atom_id res chain seq x y z
N MET A 1 7.95 22.70 12.81
CA MET A 1 8.19 22.43 11.37
C MET A 1 7.23 21.37 10.90
N ARG A 2 6.37 21.67 9.92
CA ARG A 2 5.50 20.65 9.29
C ARG A 2 6.37 19.87 8.31
N ARG A 3 6.77 18.64 8.65
CA ARG A 3 7.41 17.74 7.67
C ARG A 3 6.36 17.39 6.62
N TYR A 4 6.53 17.88 5.39
CA TYR A 4 5.70 17.46 4.27
C TYR A 4 6.02 16.00 3.97
N ARG A 5 5.16 15.08 4.44
CA ARG A 5 5.22 13.66 4.09
C ARG A 5 4.47 13.45 2.79
N VAL A 6 5.03 12.63 1.90
CA VAL A 6 4.33 12.22 0.68
C VAL A 6 3.10 11.43 1.12
N ARG A 7 1.92 11.87 0.69
CA ARG A 7 0.67 11.14 0.88
C ARG A 7 0.38 10.36 -0.38
N ALA A 8 0.18 9.05 -0.24
CA ALA A 8 -0.14 8.18 -1.36
C ALA A 8 -1.47 7.49 -1.09
N TYR A 9 -2.40 7.62 -2.03
CA TYR A 9 -3.55 6.73 -2.10
C TYR A 9 -3.17 5.55 -2.99
N ALA A 10 -3.21 4.34 -2.44
CA ALA A 10 -2.85 3.13 -3.17
C ALA A 10 -4.10 2.40 -3.65
N ASP A 11 -4.09 1.99 -4.92
CA ASP A 11 -5.07 1.07 -5.47
C ASP A 11 -4.90 -0.34 -4.85
N THR A 12 -5.95 -1.16 -4.90
CA THR A 12 -5.95 -2.52 -4.33
C THR A 12 -4.88 -3.41 -4.97
N SER A 13 -4.60 -3.22 -6.27
CA SER A 13 -3.54 -3.96 -6.97
C SER A 13 -2.14 -3.79 -6.33
N VAL A 14 -1.85 -2.65 -5.69
CA VAL A 14 -0.57 -2.42 -4.99
C VAL A 14 -0.44 -3.32 -3.77
N PHE A 15 -1.55 -3.65 -3.10
CA PHE A 15 -1.55 -4.57 -1.97
C PHE A 15 -1.37 -6.02 -2.44
N GLY A 16 -2.11 -6.43 -3.47
CA GLY A 16 -1.97 -7.74 -4.09
C GLY A 16 -0.58 -7.95 -4.69
N GLY A 17 0.00 -6.89 -5.25
CA GLY A 17 1.33 -6.90 -5.83
C GLY A 17 2.44 -7.28 -4.84
N ALA A 18 2.24 -7.15 -3.52
CA ALA A 18 3.19 -7.66 -2.54
C ALA A 18 3.26 -9.20 -2.45
N PHE A 19 2.32 -9.89 -3.10
CA PHE A 19 2.19 -11.35 -3.18
C PHE A 19 2.25 -11.88 -4.61
N ASP A 20 2.42 -11.00 -5.60
CA ASP A 20 2.55 -11.34 -7.02
C ASP A 20 4.02 -11.23 -7.43
N GLU A 21 4.58 -12.28 -8.03
CA GLU A 21 6.01 -12.35 -8.40
C GLU A 21 6.45 -11.18 -9.29
N GLU A 22 5.60 -10.71 -10.21
CA GLU A 22 5.92 -9.61 -11.12
C GLU A 22 6.05 -8.27 -10.36
N PHE A 23 5.27 -8.08 -9.30
CA PHE A 23 5.13 -6.80 -8.60
C PHE A 23 5.68 -6.80 -7.17
N MET A 24 6.18 -7.94 -6.69
CA MET A 24 6.57 -8.14 -5.30
C MET A 24 7.61 -7.13 -4.84
N GLU A 25 8.67 -6.93 -5.63
CA GLU A 25 9.77 -6.05 -5.26
C GLU A 25 9.30 -4.60 -5.11
N ALA A 26 8.58 -4.08 -6.12
CA ALA A 26 8.09 -2.71 -6.13
C ALA A 26 7.08 -2.46 -5.00
N SER A 27 6.13 -3.37 -4.81
CA SER A 27 5.09 -3.27 -3.79
C SER A 27 5.69 -3.39 -2.38
N ALA A 28 6.60 -4.34 -2.16
CA ALA A 28 7.29 -4.48 -0.88
C ALA A 28 8.16 -3.27 -0.55
N ALA A 29 8.84 -2.67 -1.54
CA ALA A 29 9.60 -1.44 -1.38
C ALA A 29 8.69 -0.27 -1.00
N PHE A 30 7.53 -0.12 -1.64
CA PHE A 30 6.52 0.89 -1.28
C PHE A 30 6.07 0.74 0.18
N PHE A 31 5.63 -0.46 0.59
CA PHE A 31 5.17 -0.68 1.97
C PHE A 31 6.28 -0.53 3.00
N ARG A 32 7.55 -0.73 2.63
CA ARG A 32 8.69 -0.41 3.50
C ARG A 32 8.80 1.09 3.76
N GLN A 33 8.64 1.92 2.72
CA GLN A 33 8.61 3.38 2.87
C GLN A 33 7.43 3.86 3.71
N VAL A 34 6.28 3.19 3.63
CA VAL A 34 5.12 3.44 4.50
C VAL A 34 5.47 3.14 5.96
N ARG A 35 6.03 1.95 6.24
CA ARG A 35 6.46 1.53 7.59
C ARG A 35 7.52 2.45 8.20
N GLU A 36 8.43 2.96 7.37
CA GLU A 36 9.46 3.91 7.79
C GLU A 36 8.94 5.36 7.92
N GLY A 37 7.65 5.59 7.64
CA GLY A 37 7.02 6.89 7.77
C GLY A 37 7.40 7.90 6.68
N ARG A 38 8.13 7.49 5.64
CA ARG A 38 8.45 8.34 4.48
C ARG A 38 7.22 8.63 3.62
N VAL A 39 6.32 7.65 3.54
CA VAL A 39 5.01 7.77 2.88
C VAL A 39 3.90 7.65 3.95
N GLU A 40 2.93 8.55 3.91
CA GLU A 40 1.67 8.44 4.62
C GLU A 40 0.66 7.76 3.68
N LEU A 41 0.42 6.46 3.89
CA LEU A 41 -0.56 5.71 3.11
C LEU A 41 -1.97 6.14 3.50
N VAL A 42 -2.74 6.56 2.52
CA VAL A 42 -4.15 6.90 2.63
C VAL A 42 -4.95 5.78 1.95
N THR A 43 -6.06 5.39 2.56
CA THR A 43 -6.97 4.38 2.01
C THR A 43 -8.41 4.92 1.96
N SER A 44 -9.32 4.16 1.37
CA SER A 44 -10.74 4.49 1.25
C SER A 44 -11.60 3.30 1.64
N LEU A 45 -12.91 3.54 1.78
CA LEU A 45 -13.89 2.47 1.96
C LEU A 45 -13.93 1.52 0.74
N VAL A 46 -13.65 2.02 -0.46
CA VAL A 46 -13.65 1.23 -1.71
C VAL A 46 -12.51 0.22 -1.68
N VAL A 47 -11.27 0.69 -1.47
CA VAL A 47 -10.09 -0.20 -1.38
C VAL A 47 -10.23 -1.17 -0.21
N ARG A 48 -10.79 -0.72 0.92
CA ARG A 48 -11.06 -1.63 2.04
C ARG A 48 -12.05 -2.74 1.65
N GLY A 49 -13.12 -2.41 0.94
CA GLY A 49 -14.10 -3.40 0.47
C GLY A 49 -13.47 -4.41 -0.49
N GLU A 50 -12.64 -3.96 -1.43
CA GLU A 50 -11.94 -4.87 -2.35
C GLU A 50 -10.95 -5.80 -1.62
N LEU A 51 -10.34 -5.33 -0.53
CA LEU A 51 -9.45 -6.15 0.31
C LEU A 51 -10.19 -7.16 1.19
N GLU A 52 -11.51 -7.00 1.43
CA GLU A 52 -12.30 -7.96 2.21
C GLU A 52 -12.45 -9.30 1.49
N ASP A 53 -12.44 -9.29 0.15
CA ASP A 53 -12.49 -10.48 -0.69
C ASP A 53 -11.09 -11.12 -0.94
N ALA A 54 -10.04 -10.55 -0.36
CA ALA A 54 -8.68 -11.06 -0.52
C ALA A 54 -8.50 -12.41 0.21
N PRO A 55 -7.63 -13.31 -0.29
CA PRO A 55 -7.29 -14.54 0.40
C PRO A 55 -6.81 -14.29 1.85
N PRO A 56 -7.11 -15.20 2.79
CA PRO A 56 -6.53 -15.11 4.13
C PRO A 56 -5.00 -15.16 4.06
N ARG A 57 -4.35 -14.40 4.94
CA ARG A 57 -2.89 -14.37 5.07
C ARG A 57 -2.33 -15.63 5.73
#